data_AF-A0A0M8TQ72-F1
#
_entry.id   AF-A0A0M8TQ72-F1
#
_cell.length_a   1.000
_cell.length_b   1.000
_cell.length_c   1.000
_cell.angle_alpha   90.00
_cell.angle_beta   90.00
_cell.angle_gamma   90.00
#
_symmetry.space_group_name_H-M   'P 1'
#
loop_
_entity.id
_entity.type
_entity.pdbx_description
1 polymer ?
#
loop_
_entity_poly.entity_id
_entity_poly.type
_entity_poly.pdbx_seq_one_letter_code
_entity_poly.pdbx_strand_id
1 'polypeptide(L)'
;MEITQRTLTEAWQRTAARHALLEQVALPPVASSKDELKEWAARAERAQDGRLCLLLDEDGTVRGHHDLHQEAFATRDLEQVMYLIAEAAIRRRGGSQKETADALDRIDPEWGRRFRGGGLDDTGTVEACGRDPLEGFAWVAESWREQDPYTTLAFFRAAPGRTVDAERLALLYGADPAQVAAGTRLKDLQAGNGGEFYGGREWESCCFGQAGGWTFLLHHDTPPGAFADKEAYAALGIEESVWLSATSAKAIYTFDYIRNGRRVDDDRGVLELIWYERGHAPYPRGGELEFLNRAVRRAELDHPELTDTFELYFHALEESLGLRLPRRDFAEGEVRAAYWAG
;
A
#
# COMPACT_ATOMS: atom_id res chain seq x y z
N MET A 1 -19.09 -25.59 -8.19
CA MET A 1 -20.31 -25.21 -8.92
C MET A 1 -19.90 -24.07 -9.83
N GLU A 2 -20.22 -24.14 -11.13
CA GLU A 2 -19.84 -23.09 -12.08
C GLU A 2 -20.75 -21.86 -11.88
N ILE A 3 -20.16 -20.68 -11.71
CA ILE A 3 -20.93 -19.44 -11.57
C ILE A 3 -21.39 -18.99 -12.96
N THR A 4 -22.69 -18.76 -13.08
CA THR A 4 -23.36 -18.19 -14.25
C THR A 4 -24.11 -16.90 -13.86
N GLN A 5 -24.49 -16.08 -14.84
CA GLN A 5 -25.33 -14.90 -14.60
C GLN A 5 -26.64 -15.25 -13.88
N ARG A 6 -27.25 -16.39 -14.25
CA ARG A 6 -28.46 -16.89 -13.60
C ARG A 6 -28.21 -17.23 -12.14
N THR A 7 -27.14 -17.96 -11.84
CA THR A 7 -26.82 -18.31 -10.44
C THR A 7 -26.45 -17.08 -9.61
N LEU A 8 -25.78 -16.08 -10.18
CA LEU A 8 -25.52 -14.80 -9.50
C LEU A 8 -26.82 -14.09 -9.16
N THR A 9 -27.75 -14.02 -10.11
CA THR A 9 -29.05 -13.36 -9.93
C THR A 9 -29.89 -14.07 -8.86
N GLU A 10 -30.01 -15.40 -8.95
CA GLU A 10 -30.76 -16.20 -7.98
C GLU A 10 -30.12 -16.16 -6.58
N ALA A 11 -28.79 -16.15 -6.50
CA ALA A 11 -28.08 -16.00 -5.22
C ALA A 11 -28.33 -14.63 -4.61
N TRP A 12 -28.17 -13.55 -5.38
CA TRP A 12 -28.36 -12.19 -4.87
C TRP A 12 -29.80 -11.95 -4.43
N GLN A 13 -30.80 -12.40 -5.19
CA GLN A 13 -32.21 -12.28 -4.79
C GLN A 13 -32.48 -12.97 -3.44
N ARG A 14 -31.96 -14.19 -3.25
CA ARG A 14 -32.09 -14.91 -1.97
C ARG A 14 -31.38 -14.18 -0.84
N THR A 15 -30.19 -13.66 -1.08
CA THR A 15 -29.41 -12.90 -0.11
C THR A 15 -30.10 -11.60 0.30
N ALA A 16 -30.53 -10.80 -0.68
CA ALA A 16 -31.17 -9.51 -0.44
C ALA A 16 -32.53 -9.64 0.26
N ALA A 17 -33.31 -10.68 -0.08
CA ALA A 17 -34.60 -10.94 0.56
C ALA A 17 -34.51 -11.32 2.05
N ARG A 18 -33.35 -11.74 2.54
CA ARG A 18 -33.16 -12.16 3.94
C ARG A 18 -33.02 -10.99 4.92
N HIS A 19 -32.68 -9.79 4.44
CA HIS A 19 -32.36 -8.69 5.34
C HIS A 19 -32.78 -7.33 4.80
N ALA A 20 -33.47 -6.53 5.63
CA ALA A 20 -33.97 -5.21 5.25
C ALA A 20 -32.86 -4.24 4.79
N LEU A 21 -31.64 -4.41 5.32
CA LEU A 21 -30.48 -3.64 4.85
C LEU A 21 -30.11 -3.92 3.38
N LEU A 22 -30.66 -4.92 2.70
CA LEU A 22 -30.37 -5.20 1.30
C LEU A 22 -31.60 -5.11 0.39
N GLU A 23 -32.78 -4.82 0.93
CA GLU A 23 -34.07 -4.89 0.22
C GLU A 23 -34.13 -4.01 -1.04
N GLN A 24 -33.49 -2.83 -1.03
CA GLN A 24 -33.46 -1.90 -2.17
C GLN A 24 -32.16 -1.97 -2.98
N VAL A 25 -31.30 -2.94 -2.70
CA VAL A 25 -30.01 -3.07 -3.37
C VAL A 25 -30.17 -4.00 -4.58
N ALA A 26 -30.11 -3.41 -5.77
CA ALA A 26 -30.07 -4.16 -7.01
C ALA A 26 -28.74 -4.90 -7.16
N LEU A 27 -28.77 -6.03 -7.86
CA LEU A 27 -27.55 -6.70 -8.32
C LEU A 27 -26.74 -5.73 -9.18
N PRO A 28 -25.42 -5.60 -8.97
CA PRO A 28 -24.53 -4.91 -9.90
C PRO A 28 -24.70 -5.35 -11.35
N PRO A 29 -24.48 -4.47 -12.33
CA PRO A 29 -24.45 -4.87 -13.74
C PRO A 29 -23.44 -6.01 -13.94
N VAL A 30 -23.86 -7.06 -14.65
CA VAL A 30 -23.00 -8.20 -15.00
C VAL A 30 -22.72 -8.14 -16.49
N ALA A 31 -21.46 -7.90 -16.84
CA ALA A 31 -20.93 -7.97 -18.19
C ALA A 31 -20.45 -9.39 -18.50
N SER A 32 -20.67 -9.82 -19.73
CA SER A 32 -20.16 -11.08 -20.29
C SER A 32 -18.87 -10.90 -21.10
N SER A 33 -18.46 -9.65 -21.32
CA SER A 33 -17.24 -9.30 -22.04
C SER A 33 -16.60 -8.01 -21.54
N LYS A 34 -15.31 -7.82 -21.84
CA LYS A 34 -14.60 -6.57 -21.52
C LYS A 34 -15.18 -5.35 -22.22
N ASP A 35 -15.80 -5.52 -23.40
CA ASP A 35 -16.41 -4.41 -24.12
C ASP A 35 -17.74 -3.98 -23.50
N GLU A 36 -18.55 -4.93 -23.03
CA GLU A 36 -19.73 -4.61 -22.21
C GLU A 36 -19.34 -3.94 -20.88
N LEU A 37 -18.25 -4.38 -20.26
CA LEU A 37 -17.72 -3.74 -19.05
C LEU A 37 -17.32 -2.28 -19.32
N LYS A 38 -16.67 -1.98 -20.47
CA LYS A 38 -16.36 -0.61 -20.92
C LYS A 38 -17.61 0.25 -21.04
N GLU A 39 -18.68 -0.28 -21.61
CA GLU A 39 -19.93 0.46 -21.71
C GLU A 39 -20.51 0.79 -20.32
N TRP A 40 -20.50 -0.18 -19.40
CA TRP A 40 -21.00 0.03 -18.05
C TRP A 40 -20.17 1.05 -17.27
N ALA A 41 -18.84 0.93 -17.31
CA ALA A 41 -17.98 1.86 -16.62
C ALA A 41 -18.08 3.28 -17.21
N ALA A 42 -18.17 3.43 -18.53
CA ALA A 42 -18.42 4.73 -19.16
C ALA A 42 -19.78 5.34 -18.77
N ARG A 43 -20.80 4.51 -18.45
CA ARG A 43 -22.07 5.00 -17.89
C ARG A 43 -21.92 5.39 -16.42
N ALA A 44 -21.20 4.59 -15.63
CA ALA A 44 -20.97 4.83 -14.22
C ALA A 44 -20.13 6.10 -13.97
N GLU A 45 -19.12 6.35 -14.79
CA GLU A 45 -18.28 7.56 -14.77
C GLU A 45 -19.12 8.82 -15.02
N ARG A 46 -19.98 8.79 -16.05
CA ARG A 46 -20.92 9.91 -16.33
C ARG A 46 -21.91 10.15 -15.19
N ALA A 47 -22.26 9.11 -14.45
CA ALA A 47 -23.15 9.20 -13.30
C ALA A 47 -22.42 9.57 -12.00
N GLN A 48 -21.08 9.64 -12.01
CA GLN A 48 -20.21 9.85 -10.83
C GLN A 48 -20.53 8.92 -9.66
N ASP A 49 -20.91 7.68 -9.97
CA ASP A 49 -21.56 6.81 -8.99
C ASP A 49 -20.66 5.67 -8.47
N GLY A 50 -19.45 5.52 -9.03
CA GLY A 50 -18.42 4.57 -8.57
C GLY A 50 -18.92 3.13 -8.36
N ARG A 51 -19.97 2.74 -9.09
CA ARG A 51 -20.70 1.50 -8.81
C ARG A 51 -19.83 0.30 -9.17
N LEU A 52 -19.81 -0.68 -8.26
CA LEU A 52 -19.33 -2.01 -8.57
C LEU A 52 -20.04 -2.53 -9.83
N CYS A 53 -19.25 -2.99 -10.79
CA CYS A 53 -19.66 -3.74 -11.98
C CYS A 53 -18.99 -5.11 -11.93
N LEU A 54 -19.66 -6.14 -12.44
CA LEU A 54 -19.13 -7.50 -12.46
C LEU A 54 -18.82 -7.90 -13.90
N LEU A 55 -17.69 -8.57 -14.11
CA LEU A 55 -17.36 -9.30 -15.33
C LEU A 55 -17.38 -10.79 -15.00
N LEU A 56 -18.16 -11.56 -15.75
CA LEU A 56 -18.23 -13.01 -15.62
C LEU A 56 -17.43 -13.66 -16.76
N ASP A 57 -16.31 -14.30 -16.40
CA ASP A 57 -15.49 -15.05 -17.34
C ASP A 57 -16.12 -16.41 -17.67
N GLU A 58 -15.74 -16.98 -18.83
CA GLU A 58 -16.26 -18.27 -19.32
C GLU A 58 -15.97 -19.44 -18.37
N ASP A 59 -14.93 -19.32 -17.53
CA ASP A 59 -14.55 -20.35 -16.55
C ASP A 59 -15.30 -20.23 -15.21
N GLY A 60 -16.28 -19.33 -15.13
CA GLY A 60 -17.06 -19.04 -13.93
C GLY A 60 -16.37 -18.11 -12.93
N THR A 61 -15.25 -17.48 -13.29
CA THR A 61 -14.61 -16.45 -12.46
C THR A 61 -15.42 -15.16 -12.54
N VAL A 62 -15.71 -14.58 -11.37
CA VAL A 62 -16.35 -13.27 -11.26
C VAL A 62 -15.30 -12.25 -10.86
N ARG A 63 -15.13 -11.23 -11.71
CA ARG A 63 -14.26 -10.08 -11.46
C ARG A 63 -15.09 -8.86 -11.11
N GLY A 64 -14.77 -8.22 -10.00
CA GLY A 64 -15.43 -6.99 -9.57
C GLY A 64 -14.60 -5.77 -9.93
N HIS A 65 -15.25 -4.75 -10.49
CA HIS A 65 -14.61 -3.53 -10.98
C HIS A 65 -15.33 -2.28 -10.42
N HIS A 66 -14.58 -1.32 -9.87
CA HIS A 66 -15.12 0.00 -9.51
C HIS A 66 -15.05 0.98 -10.70
N ASP A 67 -14.08 0.78 -11.60
CA ASP A 67 -13.95 1.43 -12.90
C ASP A 67 -13.27 0.48 -13.91
N LEU A 68 -12.89 0.99 -15.09
CA LEU A 68 -12.29 0.16 -16.15
C LEU A 68 -10.92 -0.42 -15.84
N HIS A 69 -10.19 0.22 -14.95
CA HIS A 69 -8.79 -0.05 -14.67
C HIS A 69 -8.60 -0.59 -13.24
N GLN A 70 -9.61 -0.43 -12.38
CA GLN A 70 -9.58 -0.80 -10.99
C GLN A 70 -10.38 -2.08 -10.73
N GLU A 71 -9.75 -3.22 -11.02
CA GLU A 71 -10.21 -4.51 -10.48
C GLU A 71 -10.08 -4.49 -8.95
N ALA A 72 -11.18 -4.83 -8.28
CA ALA A 72 -11.29 -4.90 -6.82
C ALA A 72 -11.09 -6.34 -6.31
N PHE A 73 -11.50 -7.34 -7.09
CA PHE A 73 -11.38 -8.75 -6.75
C PHE A 73 -11.59 -9.64 -7.98
N ALA A 74 -11.10 -10.88 -7.90
CA ALA A 74 -11.46 -11.98 -8.80
C ALA A 74 -11.67 -13.25 -7.98
N THR A 75 -12.83 -13.89 -8.08
CA THR A 75 -13.12 -15.12 -7.31
C THR A 75 -14.09 -16.04 -8.04
N ARG A 76 -14.01 -17.34 -7.74
CA ARG A 76 -14.97 -18.38 -8.15
C ARG A 76 -15.87 -18.83 -7.01
N ASP A 77 -15.77 -18.18 -5.85
CA ASP A 77 -16.60 -18.44 -4.69
C ASP A 77 -17.84 -17.54 -4.70
N LEU A 78 -19.01 -18.16 -4.86
CA LEU A 78 -20.29 -17.45 -4.93
C LEU A 78 -20.62 -16.71 -3.62
N GLU A 79 -20.25 -17.26 -2.46
CA GLU A 79 -20.51 -16.60 -1.17
C GLU A 79 -19.63 -15.36 -1.00
N GLN A 80 -18.35 -15.44 -1.43
CA GLN A 80 -17.48 -14.27 -1.48
C GLN A 80 -18.05 -13.19 -2.40
N VAL A 81 -18.58 -13.55 -3.58
CA VAL A 81 -19.24 -12.58 -4.47
C VAL A 81 -20.43 -11.91 -3.77
N MET A 82 -21.28 -12.65 -3.06
CA MET A 82 -22.41 -12.06 -2.33
C MET A 82 -21.97 -11.08 -1.26
N TYR A 83 -20.92 -11.43 -0.50
CA TYR A 83 -20.31 -10.56 0.49
C TYR A 83 -19.80 -9.25 -0.14
N LEU A 84 -19.04 -9.34 -1.24
CA LEU A 84 -18.42 -8.17 -1.89
C LEU A 84 -19.46 -7.23 -2.51
N ILE A 85 -20.56 -7.78 -3.05
CA ILE A 85 -21.71 -6.99 -3.51
C ILE A 85 -22.37 -6.26 -2.33
N ALA A 86 -22.61 -6.96 -1.23
CA ALA A 86 -23.23 -6.37 -0.04
C ALA A 86 -22.33 -5.29 0.58
N GLU A 87 -21.02 -5.53 0.68
CA GLU A 87 -20.04 -4.54 1.14
C GLU A 87 -20.11 -3.27 0.31
N ALA A 88 -20.01 -3.39 -1.02
CA ALA A 88 -20.07 -2.24 -1.92
C ALA A 88 -21.39 -1.46 -1.77
N ALA A 89 -22.50 -2.16 -1.58
CA ALA A 89 -23.81 -1.53 -1.39
C ALA A 89 -23.97 -0.82 -0.05
N ILE A 90 -23.51 -1.43 1.05
CA ILE A 90 -23.56 -0.83 2.38
C ILE A 90 -22.66 0.40 2.44
N ARG A 91 -21.45 0.32 1.90
CA ARG A 91 -20.51 1.45 1.88
C ARG A 91 -21.05 2.67 1.12
N ARG A 92 -21.77 2.45 0.02
CA ARG A 92 -22.40 3.53 -0.76
C ARG A 92 -23.49 4.28 -0.01
N ARG A 93 -24.00 3.75 1.10
CA ARG A 93 -24.92 4.50 1.98
C ARG A 93 -24.21 5.54 2.84
N GLY A 94 -22.88 5.52 2.84
CA GLY A 94 -22.05 6.39 3.67
C GLY A 94 -21.92 5.89 5.11
N GLY A 95 -21.13 6.63 5.88
CA GLY A 95 -20.78 6.29 7.26
C GLY A 95 -19.32 5.89 7.43
N SER A 96 -18.93 5.69 8.67
CA SER A 96 -17.62 5.21 9.08
C SER A 96 -17.38 3.74 8.72
N GLN A 97 -16.12 3.32 8.67
CA GLN A 97 -15.77 1.90 8.46
C GLN A 97 -16.34 1.02 9.58
N LYS A 98 -16.44 1.55 10.81
CA LYS A 98 -17.06 0.86 11.93
C LYS A 98 -18.56 0.61 11.69
N GLU A 99 -19.29 1.62 11.22
CA GLU A 99 -20.72 1.47 10.89
C GLU A 99 -20.95 0.48 9.74
N THR A 100 -20.05 0.47 8.75
CA THR A 100 -20.06 -0.53 7.67
C THR A 100 -19.85 -1.94 8.24
N ALA A 101 -18.85 -2.12 9.10
CA ALA A 101 -18.56 -3.40 9.74
C ALA A 101 -19.77 -3.90 10.57
N ASP A 102 -20.39 -3.01 11.35
CA ASP A 102 -21.55 -3.32 12.18
C ASP A 102 -22.82 -3.59 11.35
N ALA A 103 -22.96 -2.97 10.18
CA ALA A 103 -24.03 -3.28 9.23
C ALA A 103 -23.85 -4.65 8.58
N LEU A 104 -22.62 -5.00 8.18
CA LEU A 104 -22.30 -6.32 7.63
C LEU A 104 -22.47 -7.42 8.68
N ASP A 105 -22.02 -7.19 9.92
CA ASP A 105 -22.17 -8.13 11.04
C ASP A 105 -23.64 -8.47 11.35
N ARG A 106 -24.54 -7.49 11.21
CA ARG A 106 -25.99 -7.70 11.35
C ARG A 106 -26.60 -8.52 10.23
N ILE A 107 -26.07 -8.42 9.01
CA ILE A 107 -26.54 -9.20 7.87
C ILE A 107 -26.03 -10.63 7.99
N ASP A 108 -24.72 -10.76 8.22
CA ASP A 108 -24.02 -12.01 8.43
C ASP A 108 -22.75 -11.72 9.28
N PRO A 109 -22.63 -12.29 10.49
CA PRO A 109 -21.45 -12.09 11.34
C PRO A 109 -20.12 -12.46 10.67
N GLU A 110 -20.13 -13.40 9.73
CA GLU A 110 -18.95 -13.77 8.97
C GLU A 110 -18.51 -12.65 8.02
N TRP A 111 -19.46 -11.91 7.45
CA TRP A 111 -19.17 -10.75 6.61
C TRP A 111 -18.60 -9.58 7.42
N GLY A 112 -19.12 -9.37 8.64
CA GLY A 112 -18.56 -8.43 9.60
C GLY A 112 -17.10 -8.77 9.93
N ARG A 113 -16.81 -10.05 10.20
CA ARG A 113 -15.43 -10.53 10.44
C ARG A 113 -14.52 -10.33 9.23
N ARG A 114 -14.94 -10.77 8.03
CA ARG A 114 -14.18 -10.58 6.78
C ARG A 114 -13.86 -9.11 6.53
N PHE A 115 -14.85 -8.23 6.71
CA PHE A 115 -14.67 -6.80 6.53
C PHE A 115 -13.63 -6.22 7.49
N ARG A 116 -13.66 -6.61 8.78
CA ARG A 116 -12.65 -6.18 9.75
C ARG A 116 -11.27 -6.78 9.49
N GLY A 117 -11.21 -7.94 8.85
CA GLY A 117 -9.96 -8.58 8.44
C GLY A 117 -9.33 -7.93 7.20
N GLY A 118 -10.13 -7.41 6.27
CA GLY A 118 -9.67 -6.69 5.09
C GLY A 118 -9.17 -7.56 3.92
N GLY A 119 -9.21 -8.89 4.06
CA GLY A 119 -8.90 -9.86 3.00
C GLY A 119 -10.14 -10.63 2.50
N LEU A 120 -9.98 -11.43 1.44
CA LEU A 120 -11.01 -12.37 0.98
C LEU A 120 -11.16 -13.57 1.91
N ASP A 121 -10.04 -14.06 2.45
CA ASP A 121 -9.99 -15.27 3.26
C ASP A 121 -9.93 -14.99 4.77
N ASP A 122 -10.67 -15.78 5.54
CA ASP A 122 -10.71 -15.72 7.02
C ASP A 122 -9.51 -16.50 7.61
N THR A 123 -8.28 -16.09 7.29
CA THR A 123 -7.08 -16.86 7.71
C THR A 123 -6.55 -16.48 9.08
N GLY A 124 -7.27 -15.69 9.88
CA GLY A 124 -6.89 -15.44 11.28
C GLY A 124 -7.47 -14.16 11.87
N THR A 125 -7.45 -14.10 13.21
CA THR A 125 -7.63 -12.85 13.96
C THR A 125 -6.54 -11.88 13.55
N VAL A 126 -6.89 -10.87 12.76
CA VAL A 126 -5.98 -9.76 12.54
C VAL A 126 -5.87 -9.02 13.87
N GLU A 127 -4.67 -9.05 14.46
CA GLU A 127 -4.40 -8.36 15.71
C GLU A 127 -4.66 -6.86 15.52
N ALA A 128 -5.09 -6.20 16.60
CA ALA A 128 -5.28 -4.76 16.57
C ALA A 128 -3.94 -4.09 16.25
N CYS A 129 -3.99 -2.99 15.49
CA CYS A 129 -2.81 -2.17 15.24
C CYS A 129 -2.13 -1.79 16.56
N GLY A 130 -0.81 -1.93 16.61
CA GLY A 130 -0.01 -1.54 17.77
C GLY A 130 0.32 -0.04 17.78
N ARG A 131 0.52 0.52 18.99
CA ARG A 131 1.05 1.87 19.29
C ARG A 131 0.36 3.07 18.61
N ASP A 132 0.78 4.27 19.00
CA ASP A 132 0.42 5.51 18.32
C ASP A 132 1.06 5.51 16.92
N PRO A 133 0.28 5.57 15.83
CA PRO A 133 0.81 5.52 14.47
C PRO A 133 1.81 6.65 14.19
N LEU A 134 1.68 7.79 14.88
CA LEU A 134 2.58 8.94 14.72
C LEU A 134 3.91 8.77 15.49
N GLU A 135 4.02 7.81 16.41
CA GLU A 135 5.31 7.43 17.00
C GLU A 135 6.14 6.51 16.09
N GLY A 136 5.49 5.91 15.09
CA GLY A 136 6.07 4.98 14.11
C GLY A 136 6.40 5.64 12.76
N PHE A 137 6.71 4.85 11.72
CA PHE A 137 7.12 5.31 10.40
C PHE A 137 6.16 6.34 9.75
N ALA A 138 4.87 6.32 10.10
CA ALA A 138 3.87 7.21 9.52
C ALA A 138 4.13 8.71 9.76
N TRP A 139 4.95 9.09 10.76
CA TRP A 139 5.28 10.51 11.00
C TRP A 139 5.91 11.19 9.77
N VAL A 140 6.59 10.44 8.90
CA VAL A 140 7.27 11.00 7.72
C VAL A 140 6.31 11.25 6.56
N ALA A 141 5.08 10.75 6.63
CA ALA A 141 4.14 10.79 5.50
C ALA A 141 3.83 12.22 5.04
N GLU A 142 3.60 13.14 5.98
CA GLU A 142 3.31 14.55 5.67
C GLU A 142 4.50 15.23 4.97
N SER A 143 5.72 15.10 5.52
CA SER A 143 6.91 15.70 4.91
C SER A 143 7.26 15.04 3.58
N TRP A 144 7.08 13.72 3.49
CA TRP A 144 7.40 12.94 2.30
C TRP A 144 6.46 13.25 1.15
N ARG A 145 5.21 13.63 1.44
CA ARG A 145 4.28 14.18 0.44
C ARG A 145 4.89 15.40 -0.27
N GLU A 146 5.61 16.22 0.48
CA GLU A 146 6.35 17.39 0.00
C GLU A 146 7.79 17.06 -0.46
N GLN A 147 8.11 15.76 -0.64
CA GLN A 147 9.42 15.23 -1.03
C GLN A 147 10.54 15.37 0.01
N ASP A 148 10.20 15.57 1.29
CA ASP A 148 11.16 15.75 2.39
C ASP A 148 11.17 14.54 3.34
N PRO A 149 12.32 14.03 3.81
CA PRO A 149 13.68 14.52 3.55
C PRO A 149 14.25 14.07 2.19
N TYR A 150 13.64 13.08 1.54
CA TYR A 150 14.10 12.52 0.28
C TYR A 150 12.93 11.97 -0.53
N THR A 151 13.04 12.02 -1.87
CA THR A 151 12.01 11.45 -2.75
C THR A 151 11.98 9.94 -2.73
N THR A 152 13.08 9.26 -2.40
CA THR A 152 13.15 7.79 -2.30
C THR A 152 13.43 7.34 -0.87
N LEU A 153 12.59 6.44 -0.35
CA LEU A 153 12.79 5.71 0.90
C LEU A 153 12.95 4.22 0.56
N ALA A 154 14.16 3.70 0.69
CA ALA A 154 14.48 2.31 0.39
C ALA A 154 14.81 1.54 1.68
N PHE A 155 14.28 0.32 1.79
CA PHE A 155 14.48 -0.57 2.93
C PHE A 155 14.96 -1.93 2.43
N PHE A 156 15.98 -2.47 3.07
CA PHE A 156 16.63 -3.72 2.69
C PHE A 156 16.73 -4.68 3.87
N ARG A 157 16.47 -5.95 3.62
CA ARG A 157 16.57 -7.01 4.61
C ARG A 157 17.28 -8.22 4.00
N ALA A 158 18.12 -8.83 4.83
CA ALA A 158 18.81 -10.07 4.51
C ALA A 158 18.02 -11.26 5.05
N ALA A 159 18.48 -12.48 4.74
CA ALA A 159 17.94 -13.71 5.33
C ALA A 159 17.81 -13.60 6.87
N PRO A 160 16.79 -14.26 7.48
CA PRO A 160 16.62 -14.26 8.93
C PRO A 160 17.91 -14.58 9.69
N GLY A 161 18.25 -13.74 10.68
CA GLY A 161 19.48 -13.88 11.46
C GLY A 161 20.72 -13.20 10.86
N ARG A 162 20.58 -12.50 9.73
CA ARG A 162 21.62 -11.64 9.14
C ARG A 162 21.11 -10.21 9.02
N THR A 163 22.03 -9.26 8.88
CA THR A 163 21.73 -7.85 8.65
C THR A 163 22.45 -7.36 7.41
N VAL A 164 21.82 -6.48 6.64
CA VAL A 164 22.49 -5.75 5.55
C VAL A 164 23.37 -4.68 6.18
N ASP A 165 24.60 -4.55 5.72
CA ASP A 165 25.53 -3.53 6.21
C ASP A 165 25.16 -2.17 5.60
N ALA A 166 24.72 -1.23 6.44
CA ALA A 166 24.28 0.09 6.01
C ALA A 166 25.40 0.93 5.37
N GLU A 167 26.65 0.80 5.83
CA GLU A 167 27.77 1.53 5.25
C GLU A 167 28.10 0.99 3.87
N ARG A 168 28.20 -0.33 3.74
CA ARG A 168 28.47 -0.96 2.44
C ARG A 168 27.35 -0.70 1.45
N LEU A 169 26.10 -0.66 1.92
CA LEU A 169 24.96 -0.25 1.10
C LEU A 169 25.10 1.22 0.65
N ALA A 170 25.40 2.15 1.55
CA ALA A 170 25.58 3.56 1.17
C ALA A 170 26.72 3.74 0.15
N LEU A 171 27.86 3.05 0.36
CA LEU A 171 28.98 3.04 -0.57
C LEU A 171 28.61 2.46 -1.94
N LEU A 172 27.77 1.41 -1.96
CA LEU A 172 27.26 0.83 -3.20
C LEU A 172 26.44 1.84 -4.02
N TYR A 173 25.72 2.70 -3.31
CA TYR A 173 24.94 3.81 -3.87
C TYR A 173 25.76 5.08 -4.11
N GLY A 174 27.09 5.01 -4.00
CA GLY A 174 27.99 6.09 -4.35
C GLY A 174 28.24 7.11 -3.25
N ALA A 175 27.92 6.80 -1.98
CA ALA A 175 28.30 7.67 -0.86
C ALA A 175 29.82 7.87 -0.76
N ASP A 176 30.25 9.09 -0.41
CA ASP A 176 31.66 9.45 -0.21
C ASP A 176 32.30 8.58 0.89
N PRO A 177 33.31 7.75 0.56
CA PRO A 177 33.95 6.87 1.52
C PRO A 177 34.57 7.59 2.73
N ALA A 178 35.05 8.82 2.55
CA ALA A 178 35.64 9.60 3.65
C ALA A 178 34.55 10.04 4.65
N GLN A 179 33.38 10.43 4.18
CA GLN A 179 32.24 10.82 5.02
C GLN A 179 31.60 9.61 5.70
N VAL A 180 31.47 8.50 4.97
CA VAL A 180 31.02 7.22 5.56
C VAL A 180 31.96 6.81 6.69
N ALA A 181 33.28 6.79 6.45
CA ALA A 181 34.27 6.42 7.47
C ALA A 181 34.34 7.41 8.64
N ALA A 182 34.11 8.70 8.41
CA ALA A 182 34.06 9.72 9.45
C ALA A 182 32.77 9.65 10.30
N GLY A 183 31.75 8.92 9.84
CA GLY A 183 30.46 8.84 10.52
C GLY A 183 29.67 10.15 10.43
N THR A 184 29.78 10.85 9.30
CA THR A 184 29.09 12.12 9.02
C THR A 184 27.59 12.01 9.27
N ARG A 185 27.02 13.05 9.89
CA ARG A 185 25.60 13.13 10.25
C ARG A 185 24.85 14.14 9.37
N LEU A 186 23.53 13.99 9.28
CA LEU A 186 22.68 14.88 8.49
C LEU A 186 22.86 16.35 8.88
N LYS A 187 22.92 16.66 10.17
CA LYS A 187 23.18 18.03 10.67
C LYS A 187 24.52 18.60 10.18
N ASP A 188 25.53 17.76 9.97
CA ASP A 188 26.86 18.19 9.51
C ASP A 188 26.79 18.58 8.02
N LEU A 189 26.00 17.85 7.21
CA LEU A 189 25.75 18.20 5.82
C LEU A 189 24.95 19.51 5.70
N GLN A 190 23.91 19.68 6.53
CA GLN A 190 23.05 20.86 6.57
C GLN A 190 23.83 22.12 6.97
N ALA A 191 24.72 22.02 7.96
CA ALA A 191 25.57 23.14 8.38
C ALA A 191 26.55 23.57 7.29
N GLY A 192 26.97 22.65 6.41
CA GLY A 192 27.88 22.92 5.29
C GLY A 192 27.26 23.67 4.11
N ASN A 193 25.92 23.62 3.95
CA ASN A 193 25.20 24.24 2.83
C ASN A 193 24.65 25.65 3.15
N GLY A 194 24.96 26.23 4.31
CA GLY A 194 24.52 27.59 4.66
C GLY A 194 23.00 27.75 4.84
N GLY A 195 22.25 26.65 4.93
CA GLY A 195 20.81 26.65 5.23
C GLY A 195 19.86 26.82 4.02
N GLU A 196 20.36 26.87 2.78
CA GLU A 196 19.49 26.75 1.60
C GLU A 196 19.24 25.28 1.27
N PHE A 197 17.96 24.88 1.31
CA PHE A 197 17.48 23.49 1.25
C PHE A 197 16.80 23.12 -0.08
N TYR A 198 16.87 24.00 -1.08
CA TYR A 198 16.18 23.81 -2.36
C TYR A 198 17.13 23.95 -3.55
N GLY A 199 17.37 22.83 -4.24
CA GLY A 199 18.08 22.76 -5.53
C GLY A 199 19.60 22.76 -5.40
N GLY A 200 20.12 22.45 -4.21
CA GLY A 200 21.55 22.41 -3.91
C GLY A 200 22.15 21.00 -3.89
N ARG A 201 23.31 20.89 -3.24
CA ARG A 201 24.10 19.66 -3.06
C ARG A 201 23.36 18.55 -2.29
N GLU A 202 22.23 18.85 -1.67
CA GLU A 202 21.37 17.89 -0.96
C GLU A 202 20.78 16.80 -1.87
N TRP A 203 20.51 17.13 -3.14
CA TRP A 203 20.08 16.16 -4.15
C TRP A 203 21.18 15.14 -4.44
N GLU A 204 22.42 15.52 -4.13
CA GLU A 204 23.61 14.69 -4.23
C GLU A 204 23.98 14.03 -2.90
N SER A 205 22.99 13.57 -2.12
CA SER A 205 23.24 12.96 -0.81
C SER A 205 22.30 11.81 -0.47
N CYS A 206 22.68 11.02 0.54
CA CYS A 206 21.83 10.04 1.18
C CYS A 206 21.85 10.11 2.70
N CYS A 207 20.77 9.60 3.30
CA CYS A 207 20.73 9.15 4.69
C CYS A 207 20.64 7.63 4.75
N PHE A 208 21.35 7.00 5.68
CA PHE A 208 21.36 5.54 5.80
C PHE A 208 21.49 5.07 7.24
N GLY A 209 21.05 3.83 7.51
CA GLY A 209 21.09 3.27 8.85
C GLY A 209 20.27 2.00 8.99
N GLN A 210 19.93 1.65 10.22
CA GLN A 210 19.14 0.45 10.54
C GLN A 210 18.03 0.79 11.53
N ALA A 211 16.83 0.27 11.29
CA ALA A 211 15.69 0.39 12.18
C ALA A 211 14.66 -0.71 11.89
N GLY A 212 14.00 -1.25 12.92
CA GLY A 212 12.94 -2.25 12.74
C GLY A 212 13.37 -3.56 12.08
N GLY A 213 14.65 -3.93 12.14
CA GLY A 213 15.19 -5.09 11.41
C GLY A 213 15.45 -4.85 9.91
N TRP A 214 15.22 -3.62 9.44
CA TRP A 214 15.52 -3.15 8.11
C TRP A 214 16.77 -2.27 8.10
N THR A 215 17.54 -2.34 7.02
CA THR A 215 18.55 -1.34 6.68
C THR A 215 17.91 -0.35 5.73
N PHE A 216 17.94 0.94 6.04
CA PHE A 216 17.33 1.96 5.21
C PHE A 216 18.39 2.77 4.46
N LEU A 217 18.01 3.25 3.28
CA LEU A 217 18.72 4.23 2.47
C LEU A 217 17.70 5.21 1.88
N LEU A 218 17.88 6.50 2.14
CA LEU A 218 17.02 7.56 1.64
C LEU A 218 17.86 8.48 0.74
N HIS A 219 17.34 8.83 -0.43
CA HIS A 219 18.05 9.65 -1.41
C HIS A 219 17.09 10.31 -2.42
N HIS A 220 17.54 11.37 -3.09
CA HIS A 220 16.75 12.03 -4.15
C HIS A 220 17.04 11.46 -5.53
N ASP A 221 18.32 11.39 -5.88
CA ASP A 221 18.83 10.83 -7.13
C ASP A 221 19.83 9.72 -6.83
N THR A 222 20.20 8.93 -7.83
CA THR A 222 21.31 7.98 -7.74
C THR A 222 22.47 8.49 -8.59
N PRO A 223 23.71 8.56 -8.07
CA PRO A 223 24.83 9.08 -8.84
C PRO A 223 25.11 8.17 -10.06
N PRO A 224 25.57 8.74 -11.19
CA PRO A 224 25.94 7.94 -12.36
C PRO A 224 26.97 6.86 -12.01
N GLY A 225 26.68 5.61 -12.38
CA GLY A 225 27.57 4.49 -12.09
C GLY A 225 27.43 3.90 -10.68
N ALA A 226 26.43 4.29 -9.89
CA ALA A 226 26.03 3.52 -8.71
C ALA A 226 25.67 2.07 -9.12
N PHE A 227 26.24 1.08 -8.44
CA PHE A 227 26.14 -0.33 -8.81
C PHE A 227 25.12 -1.05 -7.93
N ALA A 228 23.85 -0.65 -8.02
CA ALA A 228 22.76 -1.33 -7.32
C ALA A 228 22.13 -2.44 -8.19
N ASP A 229 22.96 -3.37 -8.68
CA ASP A 229 22.50 -4.49 -9.49
C ASP A 229 22.27 -5.77 -8.64
N LYS A 230 21.77 -6.80 -9.31
CA LYS A 230 21.40 -8.07 -8.67
C LYS A 230 22.62 -8.74 -8.03
N GLU A 231 23.77 -8.68 -8.69
CA GLU A 231 25.03 -9.24 -8.23
C GLU A 231 25.52 -8.52 -6.97
N ALA A 232 25.46 -7.19 -6.94
CA ALA A 232 25.81 -6.40 -5.77
C ALA A 232 24.88 -6.65 -4.59
N TYR A 233 23.57 -6.76 -4.84
CA TYR A 233 22.60 -7.10 -3.79
C TYR A 233 22.84 -8.49 -3.22
N ALA A 234 23.12 -9.47 -4.07
CA ALA A 234 23.47 -10.82 -3.65
C ALA A 234 24.77 -10.82 -2.81
N ALA A 235 25.76 -9.99 -3.16
CA ALA A 235 27.00 -9.85 -2.39
C ALA A 235 26.77 -9.24 -0.99
N LEU A 236 25.76 -8.38 -0.84
CA LEU A 236 25.30 -7.86 0.46
C LEU A 236 24.32 -8.81 1.18
N GLY A 237 23.92 -9.91 0.54
CA GLY A 237 22.98 -10.88 1.09
C GLY A 237 21.55 -10.35 1.20
N ILE A 238 21.18 -9.37 0.38
CA ILE A 238 19.83 -8.79 0.33
C ILE A 238 18.88 -9.82 -0.28
N GLU A 239 17.83 -10.17 0.45
CA GLU A 239 16.75 -11.05 -0.03
C GLU A 239 15.44 -10.30 -0.24
N GLU A 240 15.26 -9.19 0.50
CA GLU A 240 14.06 -8.38 0.46
C GLU A 240 14.42 -6.90 0.33
N SER A 241 13.68 -6.19 -0.53
CA SER A 241 13.76 -4.74 -0.62
C SER A 241 12.39 -4.12 -0.82
N VAL A 242 12.12 -3.03 -0.12
CA VAL A 242 10.94 -2.19 -0.28
C VAL A 242 11.39 -0.80 -0.72
N TRP A 243 10.74 -0.28 -1.75
CA TRP A 243 11.00 1.02 -2.33
C TRP A 243 9.72 1.84 -2.30
N LEU A 244 9.83 3.01 -1.68
CA LEU A 244 8.82 4.05 -1.74
C LEU A 244 9.44 5.23 -2.49
N SER A 245 8.83 5.65 -3.60
CA SER A 245 9.29 6.85 -4.30
C SER A 245 8.15 7.83 -4.49
N ALA A 246 8.42 9.11 -4.24
CA ALA A 246 7.48 10.22 -4.36
C ALA A 246 7.78 11.07 -5.60
N THR A 247 6.74 11.46 -6.32
CA THR A 247 6.80 12.47 -7.38
C THR A 247 5.72 13.53 -7.14
N SER A 248 6.10 14.70 -6.61
CA SER A 248 5.12 15.74 -6.17
C SER A 248 4.29 16.31 -7.31
N ALA A 249 4.81 16.36 -8.55
CA ALA A 249 4.10 16.96 -9.69
C ALA A 249 2.74 16.31 -9.99
N LYS A 250 2.51 15.09 -9.50
CA LYS A 250 1.26 14.35 -9.67
C LYS A 250 0.78 13.62 -8.42
N ALA A 251 1.48 13.80 -7.28
CA ALA A 251 1.27 12.98 -6.09
C ALA A 251 1.25 11.47 -6.44
N ILE A 252 2.18 11.08 -7.32
CA ILE A 252 2.42 9.69 -7.70
C ILE A 252 3.40 9.12 -6.70
N TYR A 253 3.02 8.00 -6.10
CA TYR A 253 3.86 7.29 -5.15
C TYR A 253 4.02 5.86 -5.60
N THR A 254 5.24 5.43 -5.83
CA THR A 254 5.51 4.04 -6.22
C THR A 254 5.80 3.24 -4.97
N PHE A 255 5.14 2.10 -4.84
CA PHE A 255 5.53 1.03 -3.93
C PHE A 255 6.08 -0.12 -4.78
N ASP A 256 7.34 -0.49 -4.56
CA ASP A 256 7.94 -1.67 -5.14
C ASP A 256 8.49 -2.57 -4.03
N TYR A 257 8.07 -3.83 -4.04
CA TYR A 257 8.47 -4.81 -3.04
C TYR A 257 9.02 -6.04 -3.75
N ILE A 258 10.29 -6.31 -3.50
CA ILE A 258 10.99 -7.48 -4.01
C ILE A 258 11.25 -8.40 -2.84
N ARG A 259 10.91 -9.68 -3.01
CA ARG A 259 11.23 -10.74 -2.05
C ARG A 259 11.75 -11.95 -2.80
N ASN A 260 12.91 -12.44 -2.37
CA ASN A 260 13.61 -13.59 -2.98
C ASN A 260 13.83 -13.41 -4.49
N GLY A 261 14.19 -12.18 -4.90
CA GLY A 261 14.46 -11.84 -6.30
C GLY A 261 13.23 -11.78 -7.21
N ARG A 262 12.02 -11.85 -6.65
CA ARG A 262 10.75 -11.69 -7.38
C ARG A 262 10.02 -10.48 -6.85
N ARG A 263 9.45 -9.69 -7.76
CA ARG A 263 8.52 -8.62 -7.41
C ARG A 263 7.24 -9.22 -6.83
N VAL A 264 6.78 -8.68 -5.71
CA VAL A 264 5.50 -8.96 -5.08
C VAL A 264 4.54 -7.91 -5.58
N ASP A 265 3.76 -8.25 -6.59
CA ASP A 265 2.80 -7.35 -7.24
C ASP A 265 1.54 -8.09 -7.69
N ASP A 266 0.51 -7.29 -7.98
CA ASP A 266 -0.77 -7.72 -8.54
C ASP A 266 -0.99 -7.13 -9.94
N ASP A 267 0.10 -6.93 -10.68
CA ASP A 267 0.13 -6.35 -12.05
C ASP A 267 -0.55 -4.97 -12.20
N ARG A 268 -0.82 -4.27 -11.09
CA ARG A 268 -1.57 -2.99 -11.08
C ARG A 268 -0.74 -1.77 -11.44
N GLY A 269 0.58 -1.93 -11.63
CA GLY A 269 1.50 -0.82 -11.86
C GLY A 269 1.68 0.07 -10.63
N VAL A 270 1.68 1.39 -10.83
CA VAL A 270 1.91 2.39 -9.78
C VAL A 270 0.60 2.76 -9.10
N LEU A 271 0.56 2.73 -7.76
CA LEU A 271 -0.57 3.21 -6.97
C LEU A 271 -0.44 4.71 -6.72
N GLU A 272 -1.26 5.55 -7.35
CA GLU A 272 -1.32 6.96 -6.94
C GLU A 272 -2.24 7.07 -5.71
N LEU A 273 -1.64 7.29 -4.54
CA LEU A 273 -2.37 7.36 -3.26
C LEU A 273 -3.42 8.48 -3.22
N ILE A 274 -3.35 9.47 -4.10
CA ILE A 274 -4.41 10.49 -4.26
C ILE A 274 -5.73 9.93 -4.78
N TRP A 275 -5.71 8.77 -5.45
CA TRP A 275 -6.91 8.06 -5.88
C TRP A 275 -7.34 6.98 -4.88
N TYR A 276 -6.65 6.85 -3.75
CA TYR A 276 -7.07 5.94 -2.71
C TYR A 276 -8.32 6.45 -2.00
N GLU A 277 -9.41 5.69 -2.11
CA GLU A 277 -10.64 5.97 -1.40
C GLU A 277 -10.73 5.15 -0.11
N ARG A 278 -10.89 5.84 1.03
CA ARG A 278 -11.02 5.22 2.34
C ARG A 278 -12.14 4.17 2.35
N GLY A 279 -11.80 2.98 2.82
CA GLY A 279 -12.67 1.81 2.85
C GLY A 279 -12.58 0.94 1.61
N HIS A 280 -11.95 1.36 0.51
CA HIS A 280 -11.61 0.44 -0.57
C HIS A 280 -10.30 -0.28 -0.25
N ALA A 281 -10.14 -1.47 -0.84
CA ALA A 281 -8.84 -2.13 -0.86
C ALA A 281 -7.95 -1.40 -1.89
N PRO A 282 -6.74 -0.92 -1.51
CA PRO A 282 -5.84 -0.29 -2.47
C PRO A 282 -5.36 -1.26 -3.55
N TYR A 283 -5.35 -2.57 -3.29
CA TYR A 283 -4.96 -3.61 -4.24
C TYR A 283 -6.10 -4.62 -4.48
N PRO A 284 -6.08 -5.37 -5.60
CA PRO A 284 -7.01 -6.47 -5.80
C PRO A 284 -7.01 -7.43 -4.61
N ARG A 285 -8.19 -7.81 -4.11
CA ARG A 285 -8.28 -8.78 -3.01
C ARG A 285 -8.04 -10.21 -3.51
N GLY A 286 -7.42 -11.05 -2.67
CA GLY A 286 -6.93 -12.37 -3.06
C GLY A 286 -5.59 -12.38 -3.81
N GLY A 287 -5.01 -11.19 -4.05
CA GLY A 287 -3.70 -11.02 -4.66
C GLY A 287 -2.53 -11.15 -3.68
N GLU A 288 -1.31 -10.99 -4.18
CA GLU A 288 -0.09 -11.03 -3.40
C GLU A 288 0.05 -9.87 -2.43
N LEU A 289 -0.56 -8.72 -2.71
CA LEU A 289 -0.58 -7.54 -1.83
C LEU A 289 -1.77 -7.53 -0.86
N GLU A 290 -2.49 -8.65 -0.72
CA GLU A 290 -3.61 -8.74 0.21
C GLU A 290 -3.19 -8.44 1.66
N PHE A 291 -1.95 -8.77 2.04
CA PHE A 291 -1.44 -8.42 3.37
C PHE A 291 -1.47 -6.90 3.64
N LEU A 292 -1.27 -6.06 2.62
CA LEU A 292 -1.42 -4.60 2.73
C LEU A 292 -2.87 -4.19 2.82
N ASN A 293 -3.76 -4.79 2.03
CA ASN A 293 -5.21 -4.54 2.14
C ASN A 293 -5.72 -4.79 3.56
N ARG A 294 -5.26 -5.88 4.19
CA ARG A 294 -5.59 -6.22 5.58
C ARG A 294 -5.06 -5.18 6.55
N ALA A 295 -3.79 -4.79 6.43
CA ALA A 295 -3.17 -3.79 7.31
C ALA A 295 -3.83 -2.41 7.17
N VAL A 296 -4.13 -1.96 5.95
CA VAL A 296 -4.85 -0.71 5.70
C VAL A 296 -6.25 -0.74 6.33
N ARG A 297 -7.00 -1.82 6.13
CA ARG A 297 -8.33 -1.97 6.75
C ARG A 297 -8.25 -1.90 8.27
N ARG A 298 -7.24 -2.50 8.89
CA ARG A 298 -7.05 -2.42 10.34
C ARG A 298 -6.73 -1.02 10.79
N ALA A 299 -5.79 -0.36 10.13
CA ALA A 299 -5.45 1.02 10.40
C ALA A 299 -6.69 1.93 10.33
N GLU A 300 -7.57 1.73 9.35
CA GLU A 300 -8.80 2.51 9.22
C GLU A 300 -9.79 2.35 10.37
N LEU A 301 -9.84 1.15 10.98
CA LEU A 301 -10.76 0.80 12.06
C LEU A 301 -10.21 1.13 13.44
N ASP A 302 -8.91 0.91 13.63
CA ASP A 302 -8.24 1.04 14.92
C ASP A 302 -7.72 2.47 15.15
N HIS A 303 -7.38 3.19 14.07
CA HIS A 303 -6.91 4.57 14.08
C HIS A 303 -7.82 5.49 13.26
N PRO A 304 -9.07 5.73 13.69
CA PRO A 304 -10.00 6.63 12.99
C PRO A 304 -9.45 8.06 12.87
N GLU A 305 -8.56 8.47 13.77
CA GLU A 305 -7.84 9.75 13.77
C GLU A 305 -6.91 9.94 12.57
N LEU A 306 -6.41 8.87 11.95
CA LEU A 306 -5.64 8.95 10.70
C LEU A 306 -6.60 9.25 9.56
N THR A 307 -6.73 10.53 9.21
CA THR A 307 -7.55 11.00 8.09
C THR A 307 -6.75 11.21 6.81
N ASP A 308 -5.44 11.39 6.92
CA ASP A 308 -4.54 11.50 5.77
C ASP A 308 -4.25 10.09 5.20
N THR A 309 -4.38 9.95 3.87
CA THR A 309 -4.23 8.65 3.20
C THR A 309 -2.79 8.18 3.15
N PHE A 310 -1.81 9.08 3.19
CA PHE A 310 -0.38 8.74 3.25
C PHE A 310 -0.01 8.21 4.63
N GLU A 311 -0.42 8.90 5.69
CA GLU A 311 -0.19 8.45 7.06
C GLU A 311 -0.78 7.06 7.30
N LEU A 312 -2.02 6.85 6.85
CA LEU A 312 -2.70 5.56 6.91
C LEU A 312 -1.91 4.47 6.17
N TYR A 313 -1.46 4.76 4.94
CA TYR A 313 -0.72 3.80 4.12
C TYR A 313 0.66 3.48 4.71
N PHE A 314 1.37 4.48 5.24
CA PHE A 314 2.67 4.29 5.89
C PHE A 314 2.55 3.51 7.19
N HIS A 315 1.50 3.77 7.98
CA HIS A 315 1.22 2.97 9.17
C HIS A 315 0.91 1.51 8.79
N ALA A 316 0.14 1.27 7.73
CA ALA A 316 -0.12 -0.08 7.24
C ALA A 316 1.17 -0.80 6.79
N LEU A 317 2.11 -0.09 6.16
CA LEU A 317 3.43 -0.64 5.81
C LEU A 317 4.28 -0.97 7.04
N GLU A 318 4.24 -0.13 8.07
CA GLU A 318 4.91 -0.44 9.34
C GLU A 318 4.33 -1.71 9.97
N GLU A 319 3.02 -1.80 10.12
CA GLU A 319 2.40 -2.94 10.79
C GLU A 319 2.60 -4.25 10.00
N SER A 320 2.56 -4.18 8.67
CA SER A 320 2.64 -5.37 7.83
C SER A 320 4.06 -5.85 7.50
N LEU A 321 5.01 -4.94 7.33
CA LEU A 321 6.38 -5.25 6.92
C LEU A 321 7.42 -4.93 8.00
N GLY A 322 7.03 -4.21 9.06
CA GLY A 322 7.93 -3.76 10.12
C GLY A 322 8.82 -2.59 9.71
N LEU A 323 8.46 -1.83 8.66
CA LEU A 323 9.25 -0.69 8.20
C LEU A 323 9.34 0.37 9.30
N ARG A 324 10.55 0.86 9.58
CA ARG A 324 10.79 1.89 10.59
C ARG A 324 11.89 2.86 10.19
N LEU A 325 11.80 4.08 10.68
CA LEU A 325 12.85 5.09 10.65
C LEU A 325 13.08 5.66 12.06
N PRO A 326 14.33 6.00 12.44
CA PRO A 326 14.63 6.57 13.75
C PRO A 326 14.20 8.05 13.82
N ARG A 327 12.92 8.31 14.16
CA ARG A 327 12.30 9.65 14.20
C ARG A 327 13.18 10.69 14.90
N ARG A 328 13.67 10.34 16.09
CA ARG A 328 14.49 11.23 16.92
C ARG A 328 15.79 11.61 16.22
N ASP A 329 16.47 10.65 15.61
CA ASP A 329 17.74 10.87 14.92
C ASP A 329 17.55 11.74 13.67
N PHE A 330 16.42 11.60 12.97
CA PHE A 330 16.07 12.52 11.88
C PHE A 330 15.78 13.93 12.41
N ALA A 331 14.98 14.06 13.47
CA ALA A 331 14.63 15.36 14.05
C ALA A 331 15.84 16.10 14.64
N GLU A 332 16.79 15.38 15.22
CA GLU A 332 18.04 15.93 15.79
C GLU A 332 19.17 16.00 14.74
N GLY A 333 18.95 15.51 13.52
CA GLY A 333 19.96 15.44 12.45
C GLY A 333 21.13 14.50 12.75
N GLU A 334 20.96 13.55 13.67
CA GLU A 334 21.94 12.53 14.08
C GLU A 334 21.94 11.29 13.18
N VAL A 335 21.00 11.17 12.25
CA VAL A 335 21.03 10.10 11.25
C VAL A 335 22.31 10.22 10.41
N ARG A 336 22.90 9.08 10.05
CA ARG A 336 24.11 9.08 9.21
C ARG A 336 23.76 9.52 7.81
N ALA A 337 24.63 10.36 7.26
CA ALA A 337 24.45 10.92 5.94
C ALA A 337 25.79 11.09 5.23
N ALA A 338 25.76 11.10 3.91
CA ALA A 338 26.92 11.38 3.09
C ALA A 338 26.49 12.02 1.77
N TYR A 339 27.32 12.93 1.25
CA TYR A 339 27.24 13.31 -0.16
C TYR A 339 27.70 12.17 -1.07
N TRP A 340 27.34 12.23 -2.34
CA TRP A 340 27.91 11.38 -3.36
C TRP A 340 29.41 11.65 -3.52
N ALA A 341 30.15 10.59 -3.86
CA ALA A 341 31.53 10.70 -4.33
C ALA A 341 31.53 11.46 -5.67
N GLY A 342 32.33 12.53 -5.74
CA GLY A 342 32.45 13.39 -6.92
C GLY A 342 33.41 12.90 -7.99
#